data_AF-A0A938IKI7-F1
#
_entry.id   AF-A0A938IKI7-F1
#
_cell.length_a   1.000
_cell.length_b   1.000
_cell.length_c   1.000
_cell.angle_alpha   90.00
_cell.angle_beta   90.00
_cell.angle_gamma   90.00
#
_symmetry.space_group_name_H-M   'P 1'
#
loop_
_entity.id
_entity.type
_entity.pdbx_description
1 polymer ?
#
loop_
_entity_poly.entity_id
_entity_poly.type
_entity_poly.pdbx_seq_one_letter_code
_entity_poly.pdbx_strand_id
1 'polypeptide(L)'
;MALEMGDNVMLYVDDIQHCHTEFLQKFISLCDAQRRIEGVYRGRTRTYDLRGRKVAVVMAGNPYTESGEMFQIPDMLANRADVYNLGEIIGDTREAFELSYLENALTSNATLNRVASRGANDIHAMIKAAESDTRDGIEVEANYTADELSECLSVIRKLLRVRDVVLRVNREYIRSAAQSDDYRTEPPFKLQGSYRNMNRIAEKVVPVMNDEELDTLILSSYENDAQTLTSDTESNLLKFKELFGKLNADETRRWEEIQKAYRRNVRLRGVGGDDSAGMLIAELGSLGDALESIGGAVADGVARSSHRDASSDRIEREVGSLRVIVDEMRARWTAPAPPADPNVAPAPLAADRDVEMQRILVQHKVPKSILDVVRSQFELMRGWLEPLLAAADRQSSETDRLRATVESCVGAYERLVRELDEANRTTRASPKAKKQDKPSDR
;
A
#
# COMPACT_ATOMS: atom_id res chain seq x y z
N MET A 1 -13.47 38.35 5.74
CA MET A 1 -13.75 38.90 7.10
C MET A 1 -12.58 38.66 8.04
N ALA A 2 -12.11 37.43 8.24
CA ALA A 2 -10.92 37.11 9.05
C ALA A 2 -9.68 37.94 8.66
N LEU A 3 -9.37 38.06 7.37
CA LEU A 3 -8.26 38.88 6.86
C LEU A 3 -8.44 40.39 7.10
N GLU A 4 -9.68 40.88 7.18
CA GLU A 4 -9.98 42.29 7.48
C GLU A 4 -9.78 42.62 8.95
N MET A 5 -10.08 41.68 9.86
CA MET A 5 -9.79 41.84 11.29
C MET A 5 -8.28 41.88 11.53
N GLY A 6 -7.54 41.01 10.84
CA GLY A 6 -6.10 41.08 10.64
C GLY A 6 -5.21 40.81 11.85
N ASP A 7 -5.68 40.92 13.10
CA ASP A 7 -4.88 40.65 14.30
C ASP A 7 -5.65 39.80 15.33
N ASN A 8 -4.91 38.92 16.03
CA ASN A 8 -5.44 37.86 16.90
C ASN A 8 -6.51 36.99 16.23
N VAL A 9 -6.22 36.53 15.01
CA VAL A 9 -7.16 35.71 14.21
C VAL A 9 -6.56 34.34 13.94
N MET A 10 -7.34 33.29 14.15
CA MET A 10 -7.05 31.94 13.66
C MET A 10 -7.98 31.63 12.49
N LEU A 11 -7.40 31.31 11.34
CA LEU A 11 -8.15 30.84 10.17
C LEU A 11 -8.08 29.31 10.13
N TYR A 12 -9.22 28.64 10.30
CA TYR A 12 -9.34 27.20 10.16
C TYR A 12 -9.90 26.88 8.78
N VAL A 13 -9.13 26.17 7.97
CA VAL A 13 -9.53 25.68 6.65
C VAL A 13 -9.66 24.17 6.74
N ASP A 14 -10.90 23.70 6.80
CA ASP A 14 -11.19 22.28 6.87
C ASP A 14 -11.32 21.67 5.47
N ASP A 15 -11.22 20.35 5.40
CA ASP A 15 -11.43 19.56 4.18
C ASP A 15 -10.61 20.04 2.97
N ILE A 16 -9.33 20.36 3.19
CA ILE A 16 -8.45 20.88 2.14
C ILE A 16 -8.28 19.93 0.94
N GLN A 17 -8.58 18.64 1.09
CA GLN A 17 -8.58 17.67 0.01
C GLN A 17 -9.64 17.95 -1.08
N HIS A 18 -10.66 18.76 -0.78
CA HIS A 18 -11.68 19.21 -1.74
C HIS A 18 -11.38 20.61 -2.30
N CYS A 19 -10.30 21.24 -1.86
CA CYS A 19 -9.87 22.53 -2.36
C CYS A 19 -9.02 22.39 -3.63
N HIS A 20 -9.16 23.35 -4.54
CA HIS A 20 -8.27 23.46 -5.69
C HIS A 20 -6.85 23.84 -5.26
N THR A 21 -5.83 23.29 -5.92
CA THR A 21 -4.42 23.54 -5.60
C THR A 21 -4.06 25.03 -5.61
N GLU A 22 -4.62 25.80 -6.55
CA GLU A 22 -4.43 27.26 -6.62
C GLU A 22 -4.95 28.00 -5.37
N PHE A 23 -6.00 27.49 -4.72
CA PHE A 23 -6.49 28.08 -3.48
C PHE A 23 -5.46 27.92 -2.36
N LEU A 24 -4.88 26.72 -2.21
CA LEU A 24 -3.86 26.44 -1.21
C LEU A 24 -2.57 27.24 -1.45
N GLN A 25 -2.20 27.43 -2.72
CA GLN A 25 -1.03 28.22 -3.09
C GLN A 25 -1.10 29.68 -2.62
N LYS A 26 -2.30 30.26 -2.48
CA LYS A 26 -2.45 31.64 -1.96
C LYS A 26 -1.98 31.81 -0.52
N PHE A 27 -1.88 30.71 0.25
CA PHE A 27 -1.42 30.75 1.63
C PHE A 27 0.11 30.70 1.75
N ILE A 28 0.83 30.34 0.68
CA ILE A 28 2.30 30.27 0.66
C ILE A 28 2.91 31.63 1.04
N SER A 29 2.33 32.73 0.56
CA SER A 29 2.79 34.09 0.85
C SER A 29 2.54 34.54 2.30
N LEU A 30 1.70 33.82 3.06
CA LEU A 30 1.54 34.03 4.50
C LEU A 30 2.64 33.35 5.33
N CYS A 31 3.20 32.25 4.84
CA CYS A 31 4.31 31.56 5.47
C CYS A 31 5.66 32.29 5.25
N ASP A 32 5.75 33.11 4.20
CA ASP A 32 6.96 33.88 3.88
C ASP A 32 7.08 35.16 4.72
N ALA A 33 8.29 35.74 4.76
CA ALA A 33 8.60 36.99 5.47
C ALA A 33 7.71 38.18 5.06
N GLN A 34 7.11 38.13 3.86
CA GLN A 34 6.19 39.16 3.39
C GLN A 34 4.85 39.15 4.13
N ARG A 35 4.39 38.00 4.65
CA ARG A 35 3.11 37.78 5.34
C ARG A 35 1.95 38.54 4.69
N ARG A 36 1.82 38.39 3.37
CA ARG A 36 0.80 39.06 2.55
C ARG A 36 -0.13 38.04 1.93
N ILE A 37 -1.39 38.42 1.74
CA ILE A 37 -2.37 37.57 1.04
C ILE A 37 -3.37 38.43 0.27
N GLU A 38 -3.77 37.95 -0.90
CA GLU A 38 -4.82 38.57 -1.69
C GLU A 38 -6.20 38.04 -1.29
N GLY A 39 -7.18 38.93 -1.24
CA GLY A 39 -8.57 38.54 -1.00
C GLY A 39 -9.56 39.55 -1.56
N VAL A 40 -10.83 39.17 -1.55
CA VAL A 40 -11.92 40.04 -1.99
C VAL A 40 -12.78 40.40 -0.80
N TYR A 41 -13.04 41.68 -0.59
CA TYR A 41 -13.96 42.15 0.44
C TYR A 41 -14.95 43.16 -0.15
N ARG A 42 -16.24 42.90 0.04
CA ARG A 42 -17.35 43.71 -0.52
C ARG A 42 -17.18 43.98 -2.03
N GLY A 43 -16.82 42.94 -2.78
CA GLY A 43 -16.64 43.01 -4.23
C GLY A 43 -15.38 43.74 -4.71
N ARG A 44 -14.47 44.15 -3.81
CA ARG A 44 -13.20 44.80 -4.16
C ARG A 44 -12.01 43.92 -3.80
N THR A 45 -11.10 43.74 -4.73
CA THR A 45 -9.81 43.07 -4.50
C THR A 45 -8.95 43.90 -3.56
N ARG A 46 -8.34 43.24 -2.58
CA ARG A 46 -7.45 43.83 -1.58
C ARG A 46 -6.27 42.91 -1.33
N THR A 47 -5.12 43.51 -1.06
CA THR A 47 -3.94 42.81 -0.53
C THR A 47 -3.83 43.12 0.96
N TYR A 48 -3.86 42.10 1.79
CA TYR A 48 -3.73 42.22 3.24
C TYR A 48 -2.28 42.03 3.64
N ASP A 49 -1.72 43.00 4.38
CA ASP A 49 -0.39 42.93 4.97
C ASP A 49 -0.51 42.59 6.46
N LEU A 50 -0.10 41.37 6.82
CA LEU A 50 -0.26 40.80 8.16
C LEU A 50 1.08 40.75 8.91
N ARG A 51 2.12 41.46 8.43
CA ARG A 51 3.39 41.56 9.14
C ARG A 51 3.20 42.22 10.51
N GLY A 52 3.83 41.63 11.52
CA GLY A 52 3.72 42.07 12.91
C GLY A 52 2.37 41.75 13.58
N ARG A 53 1.45 41.08 12.88
CA ARG A 53 0.14 40.69 13.44
C ARG A 53 0.13 39.22 13.87
N LYS A 54 -0.70 38.90 14.87
CA LYS A 54 -0.90 37.55 15.39
C LYS A 54 -1.98 36.85 14.58
N VAL A 55 -1.58 36.21 13.49
CA VAL A 55 -2.46 35.40 12.65
C VAL A 55 -1.90 34.00 12.53
N ALA A 56 -2.77 33.01 12.73
CA ALA A 56 -2.48 31.59 12.52
C ALA A 56 -3.42 31.04 11.44
N VAL A 57 -2.90 30.14 10.61
CA VAL A 57 -3.70 29.37 9.64
C VAL A 57 -3.52 27.90 9.99
N VAL A 58 -4.63 27.21 10.20
CA VAL A 58 -4.66 25.77 10.45
C VAL A 58 -5.43 25.14 9.31
N MET A 59 -4.82 24.14 8.69
CA MET A 59 -5.40 23.40 7.58
C MET A 59 -5.57 21.94 8.00
N ALA A 60 -6.77 21.39 7.79
CA ALA A 60 -7.07 20.01 8.06
C ALA A 60 -7.60 19.33 6.80
N GLY A 61 -7.21 18.08 6.58
CA GLY A 61 -7.70 17.31 5.45
C GLY A 61 -7.31 15.83 5.51
N ASN A 62 -7.96 15.06 4.64
CA ASN A 62 -7.76 13.63 4.50
C ASN A 62 -6.74 13.31 3.39
N PRO A 63 -6.06 12.15 3.45
CA PRO A 63 -5.07 11.77 2.44
C PRO A 63 -5.66 11.44 1.07
N TYR A 64 -6.97 11.22 0.97
CA TYR A 64 -7.65 10.93 -0.29
C TYR A 64 -8.79 11.92 -0.56
N THR A 65 -9.00 12.24 -1.83
CA THR A 65 -10.11 13.06 -2.33
C THR A 65 -11.43 12.26 -2.39
N GLU A 66 -12.53 12.92 -2.74
CA GLU A 66 -13.83 12.26 -3.01
C GLU A 66 -13.76 11.23 -4.16
N SER A 67 -12.89 11.46 -5.15
CA SER A 67 -12.62 10.52 -6.24
C SER A 67 -11.76 9.32 -5.80
N GLY A 68 -11.26 9.32 -4.56
CA GLY A 68 -10.36 8.30 -4.04
C GLY A 68 -8.93 8.42 -4.56
N GLU A 69 -8.56 9.57 -5.15
CA GLU A 69 -7.18 9.87 -5.55
C GLU A 69 -6.39 10.41 -4.36
N MET A 70 -5.07 10.18 -4.36
CA MET A 70 -4.21 10.69 -3.30
C MET A 70 -4.13 12.22 -3.39
N PHE A 71 -4.50 12.89 -2.30
CA PHE A 71 -4.42 14.33 -2.20
C PHE A 71 -2.96 14.77 -1.98
N GLN A 72 -2.52 15.76 -2.76
CA GLN A 72 -1.16 16.30 -2.67
C GLN A 72 -1.20 17.76 -2.25
N ILE A 73 -0.51 18.07 -1.15
CA ILE A 73 -0.29 19.45 -0.70
C ILE A 73 0.87 20.03 -1.52
N PRO A 74 0.77 21.27 -2.04
CA PRO A 74 1.88 21.90 -2.74
C PRO A 74 3.17 21.90 -1.92
N ASP A 75 4.28 21.42 -2.48
CA ASP A 75 5.57 21.31 -1.79
C ASP A 75 6.02 22.61 -1.12
N MET A 76 5.82 23.75 -1.78
CA MET A 76 6.16 25.07 -1.23
C MET A 76 5.35 25.43 0.02
N LEU A 77 4.12 24.92 0.14
CA LEU A 77 3.29 25.12 1.32
C LEU A 77 3.69 24.13 2.42
N ALA A 78 3.86 22.84 2.07
CA ALA A 78 4.23 21.79 3.01
C ALA A 78 5.59 22.06 3.67
N ASN A 79 6.60 22.49 2.90
CA ASN A 79 7.94 22.81 3.43
C ASN A 79 7.99 24.05 4.33
N ARG A 80 6.92 24.86 4.36
CA ARG A 80 6.84 26.13 5.11
C ARG A 80 5.78 26.12 6.20
N ALA A 81 5.06 25.00 6.36
CA ALA A 81 4.05 24.80 7.37
C ALA A 81 4.50 23.68 8.31
N ASP A 82 4.06 23.74 9.57
CA ASP A 82 4.21 22.61 10.48
C ASP A 82 3.16 21.56 10.10
N VAL A 83 3.60 20.43 9.53
CA VAL A 83 2.73 19.34 9.09
C VAL A 83 2.70 18.25 10.16
N TYR A 84 1.50 17.89 10.60
CA TYR A 84 1.27 16.87 11.61
C TYR A 84 0.40 15.76 11.04
N ASN A 85 0.85 14.50 11.11
CA ASN A 85 0.01 13.34 10.84
C ASN A 85 -0.67 12.90 12.13
N LEU A 86 -1.95 13.21 12.28
CA LEU A 86 -2.71 12.90 13.49
C LEU A 86 -2.79 11.40 13.79
N GLY A 87 -2.62 10.54 12.77
CA GLY A 87 -2.57 9.09 12.96
C GLY A 87 -1.34 8.58 13.72
N GLU A 88 -0.24 9.34 13.70
CA GLU A 88 1.03 8.98 14.35
C GLU A 88 1.18 9.59 15.76
N ILE A 89 0.34 10.58 16.11
CA ILE A 89 0.42 11.36 17.36
C ILE A 89 -0.42 10.74 18.49
N ILE A 90 -0.87 9.49 18.32
CA ILE A 90 -1.67 8.76 19.31
C ILE A 90 -0.74 8.11 20.36
N GLY A 91 0.06 8.94 21.04
CA GLY A 91 0.92 8.54 22.16
C GLY A 91 0.10 8.36 23.44
N ASP A 92 0.38 9.16 24.47
CA ASP A 92 -0.25 9.05 25.80
C ASP A 92 -1.75 9.39 25.83
N THR A 93 -2.30 9.99 24.76
CA THR A 93 -3.72 10.38 24.68
C THR A 93 -4.61 9.33 24.01
N ARG A 94 -4.10 8.11 23.82
CA ARG A 94 -4.82 7.03 23.12
C ARG A 94 -6.18 6.72 23.75
N GLU A 95 -6.23 6.54 25.07
CA GLU A 95 -7.48 6.19 25.77
C GLU A 95 -8.53 7.28 25.59
N ALA A 96 -8.13 8.56 25.71
CA ALA A 96 -9.04 9.69 25.50
C ALA A 96 -9.53 9.76 24.04
N PHE A 97 -8.67 9.47 23.07
CA PHE A 97 -9.06 9.41 21.66
C PHE A 97 -10.07 8.28 21.39
N GLU A 98 -9.80 7.07 21.88
CA GLU A 98 -10.72 5.94 21.71
C GLU A 98 -12.06 6.22 22.41
N LEU A 99 -12.04 6.82 23.61
CA LEU A 99 -13.25 7.21 24.33
C LEU A 99 -14.08 8.27 23.58
N SER A 100 -13.43 9.23 22.92
CA SER A 100 -14.12 10.29 22.18
C SER A 100 -15.05 9.76 21.08
N TYR A 101 -14.76 8.60 20.48
CA TYR A 101 -15.64 7.96 19.49
C TYR A 101 -16.96 7.54 20.12
N LEU A 102 -16.89 7.01 21.34
CA LEU A 102 -18.07 6.59 22.06
C LEU A 102 -18.87 7.81 22.55
N GLU A 103 -18.20 8.81 23.12
CA GLU A 103 -18.83 10.05 23.60
C GLU A 103 -19.60 10.78 22.50
N ASN A 104 -19.01 10.89 21.31
CA ASN A 104 -19.66 11.53 20.17
C ASN A 104 -20.91 10.76 19.70
N ALA A 105 -20.92 9.44 19.87
CA ALA A 105 -22.01 8.57 19.45
C ALA A 105 -23.17 8.47 20.45
N LEU A 106 -23.00 8.92 21.70
CA LEU A 106 -24.02 8.79 22.75
C LEU A 106 -25.32 9.50 22.37
N THR A 107 -25.22 10.69 21.77
CA THR A 107 -26.39 11.49 21.36
C THR A 107 -27.09 10.92 20.13
N SER A 108 -26.39 10.08 19.35
CA SER A 108 -26.94 9.43 18.16
C SER A 108 -27.78 8.20 18.48
N ASN A 109 -27.58 7.56 19.65
CA ASN A 109 -28.33 6.38 20.04
C ASN A 109 -29.54 6.71 20.94
N ALA A 110 -30.73 6.22 20.60
CA ALA A 110 -31.96 6.54 21.33
C ALA A 110 -31.97 6.11 22.81
N THR A 111 -31.29 5.01 23.15
CA THR A 111 -31.17 4.51 24.53
C THR A 111 -30.19 5.39 25.32
N LEU A 112 -29.03 5.69 24.74
CA LEU A 112 -27.97 6.45 25.42
C LEU A 112 -28.22 7.96 25.48
N ASN A 113 -29.00 8.51 24.55
CA ASN A 113 -29.33 9.95 24.54
C ASN A 113 -30.06 10.38 25.84
N ARG A 114 -30.81 9.47 26.47
CA ARG A 114 -31.47 9.71 27.78
C ARG A 114 -30.46 9.85 28.92
N VAL A 115 -29.31 9.19 28.81
CA VAL A 115 -28.22 9.24 29.80
C VAL A 115 -27.31 10.42 29.51
N ALA A 116 -27.06 10.73 28.24
CA ALA A 116 -26.23 11.86 27.80
C ALA A 116 -26.70 13.21 28.34
N SER A 117 -28.01 13.36 28.58
CA SER A 117 -28.59 14.57 29.17
C SER A 117 -28.54 14.65 30.70
N ARG A 118 -28.16 13.57 31.39
CA ARG A 118 -28.23 13.45 32.86
C ARG A 118 -26.89 13.62 33.59
N GLY A 119 -25.75 13.55 32.88
CA GLY A 119 -24.44 13.86 33.45
C GLY A 119 -23.30 13.06 32.81
N ALA A 120 -22.12 13.67 32.67
CA ALA A 120 -20.96 13.03 32.07
C ALA A 120 -20.33 11.95 32.98
N ASN A 121 -20.38 12.13 34.30
CA ASN A 121 -19.78 11.18 35.27
C ASN A 121 -20.44 9.80 35.20
N ASP A 122 -21.77 9.75 35.10
CA ASP A 122 -22.55 8.51 35.02
C ASP A 122 -22.20 7.71 33.77
N ILE A 123 -21.99 8.40 32.63
CA ILE A 123 -21.54 7.77 31.39
C ILE A 123 -20.18 7.11 31.59
N HIS A 124 -19.22 7.80 32.19
CA HIS A 124 -17.89 7.25 32.45
C HIS A 124 -17.93 6.04 33.38
N ALA A 125 -18.79 6.08 34.42
CA ALA A 125 -19.01 4.94 35.31
C ALA A 125 -19.61 3.75 34.56
N MET A 126 -20.63 3.98 33.71
CA MET A 126 -21.25 2.94 32.89
C MET A 126 -20.29 2.35 31.86
N ILE A 127 -19.41 3.16 31.25
CA ILE A 127 -18.39 2.69 30.31
C ILE A 127 -17.40 1.77 31.01
N LYS A 128 -16.87 2.19 32.17
CA LYS A 128 -15.96 1.35 32.97
C LYS A 128 -16.60 0.03 33.38
N ALA A 129 -17.88 0.05 33.76
CA ALA A 129 -18.62 -1.16 34.12
C ALA A 129 -18.91 -2.07 32.91
N ALA A 130 -19.10 -1.48 31.73
CA ALA A 130 -19.24 -2.23 30.48
C ALA A 130 -17.93 -2.89 30.06
N GLU A 131 -16.78 -2.23 30.27
CA GLU A 131 -15.45 -2.77 29.95
C GLU A 131 -14.99 -3.86 30.93
N SER A 132 -15.29 -3.72 32.23
CA SER A 132 -14.90 -4.70 33.26
C SER A 132 -15.85 -5.91 33.37
N ASP A 133 -16.92 -5.94 32.58
CA ASP A 133 -18.04 -6.88 32.65
C ASP A 133 -18.62 -7.09 34.07
N THR A 134 -18.37 -6.14 34.97
CA THR A 134 -18.76 -6.23 36.38
C THR A 134 -19.90 -5.25 36.63
N ARG A 135 -21.05 -5.78 37.09
CA ARG A 135 -22.23 -4.97 37.45
C ARG A 135 -22.18 -4.44 38.89
N ASP A 136 -21.27 -4.97 39.70
CA ASP A 136 -21.16 -4.61 41.10
C ASP A 136 -20.46 -3.26 41.28
N GLY A 137 -21.12 -2.35 42.00
CA GLY A 137 -20.53 -1.07 42.41
C GLY A 137 -20.58 0.06 41.39
N ILE A 138 -21.53 0.05 40.44
CA ILE A 138 -21.72 1.21 39.56
C ILE A 138 -22.28 2.37 40.38
N GLU A 139 -21.42 3.32 40.73
CA GLU A 139 -21.80 4.57 41.37
C GLU A 139 -22.26 5.55 40.28
N VAL A 140 -23.58 5.63 40.09
CA VAL A 140 -24.24 6.64 39.26
C VAL A 140 -24.90 7.69 40.14
N GLU A 141 -24.79 8.96 39.75
CA GLU A 141 -25.35 10.11 40.45
C GLU A 141 -26.86 10.24 40.18
N ALA A 142 -27.30 9.98 38.95
CA ALA A 142 -28.71 10.04 38.60
C ALA A 142 -29.47 8.75 38.97
N ASN A 143 -30.78 8.89 39.18
CA ASN A 143 -31.64 7.77 39.51
C ASN A 143 -32.04 7.01 38.23
N TYR A 144 -31.51 5.80 38.06
CA TYR A 144 -31.83 4.88 36.97
C TYR A 144 -32.57 3.66 37.51
N THR A 145 -33.57 3.19 36.76
CA THR A 145 -34.14 1.87 37.02
C THR A 145 -33.13 0.77 36.65
N ALA A 146 -33.27 -0.41 37.26
CA ALA A 146 -32.40 -1.55 36.94
C ALA A 146 -32.47 -1.95 35.45
N ASP A 147 -33.66 -1.85 34.85
CA ASP A 147 -33.88 -2.15 33.44
C ASP A 147 -33.19 -1.12 32.52
N GLU A 148 -33.36 0.18 32.79
CA GLU A 148 -32.67 1.24 32.05
C GLU A 148 -31.15 1.09 32.10
N LEU A 149 -30.60 0.79 33.28
CA LEU A 149 -29.16 0.58 33.44
C LEU A 149 -28.69 -0.64 32.64
N SER A 150 -29.44 -1.74 32.69
CA SER A 150 -29.12 -2.96 31.92
C SER A 150 -29.16 -2.70 30.40
N GLU A 151 -30.15 -1.96 29.91
CA GLU A 151 -30.23 -1.56 28.51
C GLU A 151 -29.04 -0.70 28.08
N CYS A 152 -28.69 0.31 28.88
CA CYS A 152 -27.56 1.20 28.60
C CYS A 152 -26.23 0.43 28.57
N LEU A 153 -25.97 -0.42 29.56
CA LEU A 153 -24.77 -1.26 29.60
C LEU A 153 -24.71 -2.20 28.39
N SER A 154 -25.84 -2.79 27.99
CA SER A 154 -25.91 -3.63 26.80
C SER A 154 -25.53 -2.88 25.52
N VAL A 155 -26.05 -1.65 25.34
CA VAL A 155 -25.71 -0.82 24.18
C VAL A 155 -24.26 -0.37 24.22
N ILE A 156 -23.75 0.09 25.38
CA ILE A 156 -22.35 0.53 25.52
C ILE A 156 -21.40 -0.61 25.14
N ARG A 157 -21.63 -1.84 25.62
CA ARG A 157 -20.80 -3.01 25.25
C ARG A 157 -20.75 -3.24 23.73
N LYS A 158 -21.90 -3.12 23.07
CA LYS A 158 -21.98 -3.24 21.60
C LYS A 158 -21.24 -2.11 20.92
N LEU A 159 -21.38 -0.88 21.40
CA LEU A 159 -20.69 0.28 20.85
C LEU A 159 -19.17 0.24 21.08
N LEU A 160 -18.69 -0.37 22.17
CA LEU A 160 -17.26 -0.63 22.36
C LEU A 160 -16.72 -1.56 21.27
N ARG A 161 -17.46 -2.62 20.92
CA ARG A 161 -17.11 -3.49 19.79
C ARG A 161 -17.13 -2.75 18.46
N VAL A 162 -18.15 -1.92 18.20
CA VAL A 162 -18.22 -1.08 16.98
C VAL A 162 -17.02 -0.13 16.92
N ARG A 163 -16.71 0.56 18.03
CA ARG A 163 -15.57 1.47 18.16
C ARG A 163 -14.27 0.76 17.78
N ASP A 164 -14.03 -0.43 18.34
CA ASP A 164 -12.80 -1.17 18.09
C ASP A 164 -12.63 -1.52 16.61
N VAL A 165 -13.73 -1.86 15.92
CA VAL A 165 -13.71 -2.12 14.47
C VAL A 165 -13.45 -0.84 13.68
N VAL A 166 -14.18 0.24 13.98
CA VAL A 166 -14.01 1.54 13.32
C VAL A 166 -12.58 2.05 13.49
N LEU A 167 -11.99 1.90 14.68
CA LEU A 167 -10.60 2.27 14.94
C LEU A 167 -9.59 1.41 14.17
N ARG A 168 -9.84 0.10 14.02
CA ARG A 168 -9.00 -0.78 13.17
C ARG A 168 -9.05 -0.33 11.72
N VAL A 169 -10.24 -0.01 11.20
CA VAL A 169 -10.40 0.52 9.84
C VAL A 169 -9.67 1.85 9.69
N ASN A 170 -9.78 2.76 10.66
CA ASN A 170 -9.06 4.03 10.66
C ASN A 170 -7.54 3.83 10.59
N ARG A 171 -7.00 2.94 11.43
CA ARG A 171 -5.56 2.63 11.44
C ARG A 171 -5.08 2.08 10.11
N GLU A 172 -5.83 1.15 9.52
CA GLU A 172 -5.46 0.58 8.22
C GLU A 172 -5.58 1.63 7.10
N TYR A 173 -6.58 2.50 7.13
CA TYR A 173 -6.71 3.62 6.20
C TYR A 173 -5.49 4.54 6.23
N ILE A 174 -5.05 4.94 7.43
CA ILE A 174 -3.87 5.80 7.61
C ILE A 174 -2.60 5.07 7.19
N ARG A 175 -2.43 3.81 7.61
CA ARG A 175 -1.27 2.98 7.26
C ARG A 175 -1.16 2.78 5.74
N SER A 176 -2.26 2.45 5.09
CA SER A 176 -2.33 2.29 3.65
C SER A 176 -2.03 3.61 2.94
N ALA A 177 -2.56 4.74 3.42
CA ALA A 177 -2.27 6.05 2.84
C ALA A 177 -0.80 6.46 2.96
N ALA A 178 -0.14 6.11 4.06
CA ALA A 178 1.27 6.41 4.28
C ALA A 178 2.23 5.51 3.49
N GLN A 179 1.75 4.40 2.91
CA GLN A 179 2.57 3.48 2.14
C GLN A 179 2.79 3.99 0.71
N SER A 180 4.06 4.11 0.32
CA SER A 180 4.44 4.40 -1.07
C SER A 180 4.03 3.27 -2.01
N ASP A 181 3.51 3.65 -3.18
CA ASP A 181 3.01 2.72 -4.19
C ASP A 181 4.10 1.76 -4.72
N ASP A 182 5.36 2.19 -4.74
CA ASP A 182 6.49 1.37 -5.23
C ASP A 182 6.78 0.16 -4.33
N TYR A 183 6.46 0.27 -3.04
CA TYR A 183 6.71 -0.77 -2.03
C TYR A 183 5.42 -1.45 -1.56
N ARG A 184 4.33 -1.25 -2.29
CA ARG A 184 3.01 -1.72 -1.90
C ARG A 184 2.82 -3.21 -2.23
N THR A 185 2.35 -3.97 -1.25
CA THR A 185 2.16 -5.43 -1.36
C THR A 185 0.71 -5.87 -1.61
N GLU A 186 -0.22 -4.93 -1.51
CA GLU A 186 -1.67 -5.13 -1.65
C GLU A 186 -2.35 -3.83 -2.12
N PRO A 187 -3.53 -3.86 -2.77
CA PRO A 187 -4.21 -2.65 -3.22
C PRO A 187 -4.43 -1.60 -2.12
N PRO A 188 -4.53 -0.29 -2.46
CA PRO A 188 -4.78 0.76 -1.48
C PRO A 188 -6.13 0.58 -0.79
N PHE A 189 -6.09 0.59 0.54
CA PHE A 189 -7.26 0.63 1.40
C PHE A 189 -7.74 2.07 1.59
N LYS A 190 -9.00 2.31 1.24
CA LYS A 190 -9.68 3.61 1.12
C LYS A 190 -10.91 3.74 2.03
N LEU A 191 -11.42 2.64 2.60
CA LEU A 191 -12.52 2.69 3.57
C LEU A 191 -12.09 3.41 4.85
N GLN A 192 -12.93 4.33 5.32
CA GLN A 192 -12.61 5.20 6.45
C GLN A 192 -13.24 4.71 7.76
N GLY A 193 -12.52 4.89 8.86
CA GLY A 193 -13.03 4.72 10.22
C GLY A 193 -13.20 6.07 10.92
N SER A 194 -14.32 6.75 10.71
CA SER A 194 -14.56 8.09 11.25
C SER A 194 -15.64 8.12 12.34
N TYR A 195 -15.72 9.23 13.07
CA TYR A 195 -16.86 9.52 13.96
C TYR A 195 -18.21 9.43 13.24
N ARG A 196 -18.27 9.80 11.95
CA ARG A 196 -19.51 9.68 11.15
C ARG A 196 -19.92 8.22 10.95
N ASN A 197 -18.96 7.31 10.73
CA ASN A 197 -19.26 5.88 10.62
C ASN A 197 -19.76 5.35 11.97
N MET A 198 -19.08 5.72 13.07
CA MET A 198 -19.48 5.34 14.42
C MET A 198 -20.91 5.79 14.74
N ASN A 199 -21.25 7.07 14.49
CA ASN A 199 -22.57 7.61 14.76
C ASN A 199 -23.66 6.90 13.94
N ARG A 200 -23.42 6.67 12.65
CA ARG A 200 -24.38 6.00 11.75
C ARG A 200 -24.67 4.56 12.17
N ILE A 201 -23.65 3.84 12.65
CA ILE A 201 -23.83 2.49 13.18
C ILE A 201 -24.56 2.57 14.53
N ALA A 202 -24.13 3.49 15.42
CA ALA A 202 -24.71 3.66 16.75
C ALA A 202 -26.22 3.99 16.73
N GLU A 203 -26.70 4.75 15.74
CA GLU A 203 -28.13 5.03 15.53
C GLU A 203 -28.99 3.76 15.40
N LYS A 204 -28.40 2.68 14.88
CA LYS A 204 -29.10 1.41 14.58
C LYS A 204 -28.89 0.33 15.62
N VAL A 205 -28.01 0.56 16.61
CA VAL A 205 -27.74 -0.40 17.69
C VAL A 205 -28.88 -0.35 18.71
N VAL A 206 -29.42 -1.53 19.04
CA VAL A 206 -30.49 -1.67 20.05
C VAL A 206 -30.08 -2.61 21.18
N PRO A 207 -30.64 -2.47 22.40
CA PRO A 207 -30.23 -3.27 23.56
C PRO A 207 -30.38 -4.79 23.38
N VAL A 208 -31.43 -5.21 22.67
CA VAL A 208 -31.80 -6.62 22.46
C VAL A 208 -31.00 -7.32 21.35
N MET A 209 -30.18 -6.57 20.61
CA MET A 209 -29.38 -7.09 19.51
C MET A 209 -28.36 -8.13 20.00
N ASN A 210 -28.15 -9.20 19.24
CA ASN A 210 -27.09 -10.17 19.52
C ASN A 210 -25.79 -9.83 18.76
N ASP A 211 -24.74 -10.60 19.01
CA ASP A 211 -23.42 -10.36 18.41
C ASP A 211 -23.38 -10.57 16.89
N GLU A 212 -24.15 -11.52 16.35
CA GLU A 212 -24.21 -11.78 14.91
C GLU A 212 -24.98 -10.69 14.16
N GLU A 213 -26.06 -10.19 14.75
CA GLU A 213 -26.81 -9.05 14.23
C GLU A 213 -25.96 -7.77 14.25
N LEU A 214 -25.18 -7.56 15.31
CA LEU A 214 -24.24 -6.44 15.39
C LEU A 214 -23.15 -6.55 14.32
N ASP A 215 -22.56 -7.74 14.14
CA ASP A 215 -21.56 -7.96 13.10
C ASP A 215 -22.14 -7.70 11.71
N THR A 216 -23.37 -8.16 11.45
CA THR A 216 -24.09 -7.93 10.20
C THR A 216 -24.36 -6.44 9.97
N LEU A 217 -24.72 -5.70 11.02
CA LEU A 217 -24.94 -4.26 10.94
C LEU A 217 -23.64 -3.51 10.56
N ILE A 218 -22.52 -3.87 11.18
CA ILE A 218 -21.21 -3.28 10.89
C ILE A 218 -20.81 -3.59 9.44
N LEU A 219 -20.90 -4.87 9.04
CA LEU A 219 -20.60 -5.31 7.67
C LEU A 219 -21.43 -4.54 6.64
N SER A 220 -22.75 -4.49 6.83
CA SER A 220 -23.65 -3.79 5.92
C SER A 220 -23.33 -2.29 5.83
N SER A 221 -22.94 -1.65 6.93
CA SER A 221 -22.53 -0.24 6.90
C SER A 221 -21.31 -0.03 6.00
N TYR A 222 -20.29 -0.87 6.12
CA TYR A 222 -19.07 -0.78 5.32
C TYR A 222 -19.24 -1.25 3.87
N GLU A 223 -20.15 -2.19 3.60
CA GLU A 223 -20.55 -2.55 2.24
C GLU A 223 -21.18 -1.37 1.50
N ASN A 224 -22.05 -0.61 2.18
CA ASN A 224 -22.63 0.61 1.60
C ASN A 224 -21.57 1.68 1.34
N ASP A 225 -20.62 1.88 2.26
CA ASP A 225 -19.52 2.83 2.06
C ASP A 225 -18.62 2.40 0.88
N ALA A 226 -18.34 1.10 0.74
CA ALA A 226 -17.50 0.55 -0.32
C ALA A 226 -18.08 0.75 -1.72
N GLN A 227 -19.41 0.79 -1.89
CA GLN A 227 -20.05 1.00 -3.20
C GLN A 227 -19.61 2.31 -3.88
N THR A 228 -19.22 3.31 -3.10
CA THR A 228 -18.74 4.60 -3.62
C THR A 228 -17.34 4.50 -4.25
N LEU A 229 -16.59 3.42 -3.97
CA LEU A 229 -15.21 3.22 -4.42
C LEU A 229 -15.11 2.63 -5.84
N THR A 230 -16.23 2.35 -6.51
CA THR A 230 -16.29 1.86 -7.90
C THR A 230 -15.38 0.64 -8.15
N SER A 231 -14.25 0.80 -8.86
CA SER A 231 -13.30 -0.27 -9.17
C SER A 231 -12.59 -0.85 -7.94
N ASP A 232 -12.44 -0.08 -6.87
CA ASP A 232 -11.67 -0.50 -5.70
C ASP A 232 -12.53 -1.22 -4.65
N THR A 233 -13.84 -1.31 -4.88
CA THR A 233 -14.85 -1.89 -3.98
C THR A 233 -14.48 -3.30 -3.52
N GLU A 234 -14.16 -4.20 -4.45
CA GLU A 234 -13.88 -5.61 -4.15
C GLU A 234 -12.66 -5.74 -3.22
N SER A 235 -11.54 -5.12 -3.61
CA SER A 235 -10.30 -5.16 -2.82
C SER A 235 -10.47 -4.55 -1.42
N ASN A 236 -11.22 -3.45 -1.31
CA ASN A 236 -11.46 -2.77 -0.04
C ASN A 236 -12.38 -3.57 0.88
N LEU A 237 -13.44 -4.19 0.33
CA LEU A 237 -14.35 -5.00 1.11
C LEU A 237 -13.67 -6.27 1.63
N LEU A 238 -12.85 -6.93 0.80
CA LEU A 238 -12.08 -8.10 1.22
C LEU A 238 -11.06 -7.75 2.31
N LYS A 239 -10.32 -6.65 2.15
CA LYS A 239 -9.40 -6.15 3.18
C LYS A 239 -10.15 -5.80 4.46
N PHE A 240 -11.32 -5.17 4.38
CA PHE A 240 -12.14 -4.89 5.55
C PHE A 240 -12.58 -6.17 6.26
N LYS A 241 -13.06 -7.19 5.52
CA LYS A 241 -13.42 -8.50 6.10
C LYS A 241 -12.22 -9.20 6.74
N GLU A 242 -11.01 -8.99 6.22
CA GLU A 242 -9.75 -9.44 6.84
C GLU A 242 -9.55 -8.80 8.22
N LEU A 243 -9.60 -7.46 8.28
CA LEU A 243 -9.45 -6.71 9.54
C LEU A 243 -10.54 -7.03 10.56
N PHE A 244 -11.74 -7.32 10.07
CA PHE A 244 -12.89 -7.70 10.87
C PHE A 244 -12.86 -9.18 11.32
N GLY A 245 -11.98 -10.01 10.74
CA GLY A 245 -11.86 -11.42 11.08
C GLY A 245 -13.03 -12.29 10.61
N LYS A 246 -13.70 -11.90 9.52
CA LYS A 246 -14.88 -12.59 8.96
C LYS A 246 -14.72 -12.99 7.48
N LEU A 247 -13.48 -13.05 6.99
CA LEU A 247 -13.20 -13.63 5.67
C LEU A 247 -13.59 -15.11 5.64
N ASN A 248 -14.38 -15.49 4.64
CA ASN A 248 -14.63 -16.90 4.35
C ASN A 248 -13.51 -17.50 3.47
N ALA A 249 -13.53 -18.82 3.26
CA ALA A 249 -12.47 -19.52 2.50
C ALA A 249 -12.39 -19.11 1.02
N ASP A 250 -13.51 -18.76 0.40
CA ASP A 250 -13.56 -18.32 -1.01
C ASP A 250 -13.03 -16.89 -1.14
N GLU A 251 -13.44 -16.02 -0.23
CA GLU A 251 -12.98 -14.63 -0.13
C GLU A 251 -11.49 -14.57 0.20
N THR A 252 -10.98 -15.47 1.06
CA THR A 252 -9.55 -15.55 1.37
C THR A 252 -8.75 -15.88 0.11
N ARG A 253 -9.17 -16.90 -0.65
CA ARG A 253 -8.53 -17.24 -1.93
C ARG A 253 -8.59 -16.07 -2.92
N ARG A 254 -9.76 -15.43 -3.04
CA ARG A 254 -9.94 -14.26 -3.92
C ARG A 254 -9.04 -13.09 -3.51
N TRP A 255 -8.88 -12.85 -2.21
CA TRP A 255 -8.00 -11.81 -1.69
C TRP A 255 -6.53 -12.10 -2.01
N GLU A 256 -6.08 -13.33 -1.81
CA GLU A 256 -4.72 -13.77 -2.17
C GLU A 256 -4.44 -13.62 -3.67
N GLU A 257 -5.41 -13.96 -4.53
CA GLU A 257 -5.32 -13.75 -5.98
C GLU A 257 -5.15 -12.27 -6.34
N ILE A 258 -5.97 -11.39 -5.74
CA ILE A 258 -5.89 -9.94 -5.96
C ILE A 258 -4.53 -9.40 -5.51
N GLN A 259 -4.05 -9.80 -4.32
CA GLN A 259 -2.75 -9.38 -3.82
C GLN A 259 -1.60 -9.88 -4.73
N LYS A 260 -1.65 -11.13 -5.21
CA LYS A 260 -0.66 -11.68 -6.15
C LYS A 260 -0.65 -10.89 -7.46
N ALA A 261 -1.81 -10.66 -8.06
CA ALA A 261 -1.95 -9.87 -9.28
C ALA A 261 -1.44 -8.43 -9.07
N TYR A 262 -1.75 -7.81 -7.93
CA TYR A 262 -1.30 -6.47 -7.58
C TYR A 262 0.22 -6.39 -7.46
N ARG A 263 0.86 -7.32 -6.72
CA ARG A 263 2.32 -7.38 -6.59
C ARG A 263 3.01 -7.58 -7.94
N ARG A 264 2.44 -8.40 -8.82
CA ARG A 264 2.95 -8.56 -10.19
C ARG A 264 2.86 -7.22 -10.95
N ASN A 265 1.74 -6.52 -10.88
CA ASN A 265 1.57 -5.23 -11.54
C ASN A 265 2.49 -4.13 -11.00
N VAL A 266 2.71 -4.07 -9.68
CA VAL A 266 3.65 -3.10 -9.06
C VAL A 266 5.08 -3.37 -9.52
N ARG A 267 5.52 -4.64 -9.54
CA ARG A 267 6.84 -5.02 -10.07
C ARG A 267 7.02 -4.61 -11.53
N LEU A 268 5.98 -4.70 -12.35
CA LEU A 268 5.99 -4.28 -13.75
C LEU A 268 5.99 -2.75 -13.91
N ARG A 269 5.31 -2.01 -13.02
CA ARG A 269 5.27 -0.53 -13.02
C ARG A 269 6.59 0.12 -12.60
N GLY A 270 7.34 -0.48 -11.68
CA GLY A 270 8.65 0.00 -11.26
C GLY A 270 9.74 -0.07 -12.34
N VAL A 271 9.44 -0.65 -13.51
CA VAL A 271 10.33 -0.70 -14.66
C VAL A 271 9.89 0.36 -15.68
N GLY A 272 10.38 1.58 -15.49
CA GLY A 272 10.12 2.68 -16.43
C GLY A 272 10.65 2.37 -17.83
N GLY A 273 9.75 2.43 -18.82
CA GLY A 273 9.94 3.01 -20.15
C GLY A 273 11.14 2.64 -21.04
N ASP A 274 11.89 1.56 -20.76
CA ASP A 274 12.89 1.03 -21.69
C ASP A 274 12.54 -0.44 -21.99
N ASP A 275 11.88 -0.63 -23.14
CA ASP A 275 11.08 -1.80 -23.56
C ASP A 275 11.78 -3.17 -23.52
N SER A 276 13.10 -3.22 -23.30
CA SER A 276 13.87 -4.45 -23.26
C SER A 276 14.09 -5.02 -21.85
N ALA A 277 14.27 -4.17 -20.83
CA ALA A 277 14.52 -4.62 -19.46
C ALA A 277 13.23 -5.00 -18.74
N GLY A 278 12.12 -4.29 -18.98
CA GLY A 278 10.81 -4.61 -18.42
C GLY A 278 10.24 -5.92 -18.95
N MET A 279 10.45 -6.19 -20.24
CA MET A 279 10.03 -7.45 -20.87
C MET A 279 10.85 -8.63 -20.33
N LEU A 280 12.17 -8.48 -20.16
CA LEU A 280 13.03 -9.51 -19.54
C LEU A 280 12.68 -9.77 -18.06
N ILE A 281 12.34 -8.74 -17.29
CA ILE A 281 11.93 -8.90 -15.88
C ILE A 281 10.54 -9.55 -15.79
N ALA A 282 9.62 -9.22 -16.69
CA ALA A 282 8.32 -9.88 -16.79
C ALA A 282 8.48 -11.38 -17.12
N GLU A 283 9.40 -11.71 -18.03
CA GLU A 283 9.71 -13.07 -18.46
C GLU A 283 10.42 -13.86 -17.33
N LEU A 284 11.36 -13.24 -16.61
CA LEU A 284 11.98 -13.82 -15.41
C LEU A 284 10.97 -14.01 -14.25
N GLY A 285 10.03 -13.08 -14.09
CA GLY A 285 8.93 -13.20 -13.13
C GLY A 285 8.00 -14.35 -13.48
N SER A 286 7.68 -14.51 -14.77
CA SER A 286 6.88 -15.64 -15.26
C SER A 286 7.58 -16.99 -15.04
N LEU A 287 8.91 -17.02 -15.13
CA LEU A 287 9.72 -18.19 -14.83
C LEU A 287 9.70 -18.54 -13.34
N GLY A 288 9.75 -17.52 -12.47
CA GLY A 288 9.58 -17.69 -11.03
C GLY A 288 8.20 -18.24 -10.65
N ASP A 289 7.14 -17.70 -11.25
CA ASP A 289 5.76 -18.17 -11.01
C ASP A 289 5.55 -19.62 -11.53
N ALA A 290 6.18 -19.98 -12.65
CA ALA A 290 6.18 -21.35 -13.17
C ALA A 290 6.93 -22.32 -12.24
N LEU A 291 8.06 -21.89 -11.67
CA LEU A 291 8.82 -22.67 -10.69
C LEU A 291 8.05 -22.84 -9.37
N GLU A 292 7.37 -21.80 -8.87
CA GLU A 292 6.53 -21.88 -7.68
C GLU A 292 5.33 -22.82 -7.89
N SER A 293 4.72 -22.80 -9.09
CA SER A 293 3.67 -23.75 -9.48
C SER A 293 4.15 -25.20 -9.47
N ILE A 294 5.35 -25.46 -10.01
CA ILE A 294 5.97 -26.79 -9.96
C ILE A 294 6.23 -27.18 -8.51
N GLY A 295 6.65 -26.23 -7.66
CA GLY A 295 6.92 -26.50 -6.26
C GLY A 295 5.67 -26.89 -5.49
N GLY A 296 4.56 -26.20 -5.75
CA GLY A 296 3.25 -26.59 -5.25
C GLY A 296 2.81 -27.96 -5.74
N ALA A 297 2.95 -28.24 -7.04
CA ALA A 297 2.58 -29.53 -7.64
C ALA A 297 3.41 -30.72 -7.12
N VAL A 298 4.72 -30.49 -6.88
CA VAL A 298 5.64 -31.48 -6.31
C VAL A 298 5.37 -31.68 -4.82
N ALA A 299 5.12 -30.62 -4.05
CA ALA A 299 4.74 -30.73 -2.63
C ALA A 299 3.40 -31.47 -2.46
N ASP A 300 2.41 -31.17 -3.30
CA ASP A 300 1.13 -31.89 -3.35
C ASP A 300 1.28 -33.36 -3.77
N GLY A 301 2.19 -33.65 -4.71
CA GLY A 301 2.52 -35.00 -5.17
C GLY A 301 3.24 -35.84 -4.11
N VAL A 302 4.14 -35.22 -3.34
CA VAL A 302 4.84 -35.85 -2.19
C VAL A 302 3.86 -36.10 -1.04
N ALA A 303 2.88 -35.21 -0.82
CA ALA A 303 1.84 -35.38 0.20
C ALA A 303 0.78 -36.45 -0.16
N ARG A 304 0.61 -36.78 -1.45
CA ARG A 304 -0.38 -37.76 -1.95
C ARG A 304 0.29 -38.96 -2.61
N SER A 305 0.82 -39.86 -1.79
CA SER A 305 1.57 -41.06 -2.19
C SER A 305 0.77 -42.21 -2.86
N SER A 306 -0.37 -41.94 -3.52
CA SER A 306 -1.25 -42.99 -4.10
C SER A 306 -1.66 -42.81 -5.57
N HIS A 307 -1.32 -41.71 -6.25
CA HIS A 307 -1.55 -41.54 -7.70
C HIS A 307 -0.27 -41.05 -8.42
N ARG A 308 0.62 -42.01 -8.74
CA ARG A 308 1.95 -41.77 -9.33
C ARG A 308 1.93 -41.36 -10.81
N ASP A 309 0.94 -41.77 -11.60
CA ASP A 309 0.99 -41.57 -13.05
C ASP A 309 0.58 -40.14 -13.49
N ALA A 310 -0.42 -39.55 -12.84
CA ALA A 310 -0.92 -38.22 -13.21
C ALA A 310 -0.02 -37.07 -12.71
N SER A 311 0.75 -37.31 -11.64
CA SER A 311 1.65 -36.33 -11.03
C SER A 311 2.97 -36.24 -11.78
N SER A 312 3.58 -37.38 -12.14
CA SER A 312 4.80 -37.42 -12.97
C SER A 312 4.58 -36.80 -14.36
N ASP A 313 3.47 -37.12 -15.04
CA ASP A 313 3.15 -36.52 -16.35
C ASP A 313 2.95 -35.00 -16.27
N ARG A 314 2.45 -34.48 -15.15
CA ARG A 314 2.28 -33.04 -14.94
C ARG A 314 3.61 -32.35 -14.71
N ILE A 315 4.49 -32.96 -13.92
CA ILE A 315 5.84 -32.47 -13.65
C ILE A 315 6.68 -32.51 -14.93
N GLU A 316 6.62 -33.58 -15.73
CA GLU A 316 7.34 -33.64 -17.01
C GLU A 316 6.86 -32.59 -18.01
N ARG A 317 5.55 -32.31 -18.06
CA ARG A 317 4.99 -31.24 -18.91
C ARG A 317 5.44 -29.85 -18.47
N GLU A 318 5.44 -29.56 -17.17
CA GLU A 318 5.87 -28.26 -16.65
C GLU A 318 7.40 -28.07 -16.77
N VAL A 319 8.20 -29.12 -16.54
CA VAL A 319 9.65 -29.11 -16.78
C VAL A 319 9.98 -28.98 -18.27
N GLY A 320 9.22 -29.64 -19.16
CA GLY A 320 9.35 -29.49 -20.60
C GLY A 320 9.05 -28.06 -21.07
N SER A 321 8.01 -27.42 -20.53
CA SER A 321 7.66 -26.02 -20.78
C SER A 321 8.80 -25.07 -20.38
N LEU A 322 9.36 -25.24 -19.18
CA LEU A 322 10.51 -24.45 -18.72
C LEU A 322 11.73 -24.61 -19.62
N ARG A 323 12.00 -25.83 -20.08
CA ARG A 323 13.17 -26.13 -20.92
C ARG A 323 13.07 -25.42 -22.28
N VAL A 324 11.87 -25.36 -22.86
CA VAL A 324 11.60 -24.58 -24.08
C VAL A 324 11.83 -23.08 -23.85
N ILE A 325 11.31 -22.54 -22.76
CA ILE A 325 11.48 -21.11 -22.41
C ILE A 325 12.98 -20.77 -22.24
N VAL A 326 13.74 -21.63 -21.54
CA VAL A 326 15.19 -21.43 -21.36
C VAL A 326 15.95 -21.53 -22.67
N ASP A 327 15.61 -22.49 -23.54
CA ASP A 327 16.27 -22.65 -24.84
C ASP A 327 15.93 -21.49 -25.80
N GLU A 328 14.69 -20.96 -25.78
CA GLU A 328 14.31 -19.76 -26.52
C GLU A 328 15.05 -18.51 -26.03
N MET A 329 15.18 -18.34 -24.72
CA MET A 329 15.92 -17.23 -24.10
C MET A 329 17.40 -17.29 -24.49
N ARG A 330 17.99 -18.49 -24.47
CA ARG A 330 19.37 -18.75 -24.87
C ARG A 330 19.60 -18.46 -26.36
N ALA A 331 18.70 -18.92 -27.23
CA ALA A 331 18.80 -18.68 -28.67
C ALA A 331 18.74 -17.19 -29.01
N ARG A 332 17.92 -16.43 -28.28
CA ARG A 332 17.74 -14.98 -28.51
C ARG A 332 18.90 -14.13 -27.99
N TRP A 333 19.57 -14.59 -26.92
CA TRP A 333 20.77 -13.93 -26.38
C TRP A 333 22.07 -14.30 -27.13
N THR A 334 22.13 -15.47 -27.76
CA THR A 334 23.30 -15.93 -28.52
C THR A 334 23.21 -15.60 -30.02
N ALA A 335 22.07 -15.06 -30.48
CA ALA A 335 21.90 -14.61 -31.86
C ALA A 335 22.78 -13.38 -32.16
N PRO A 336 23.55 -13.37 -33.26
CA PRO A 336 24.26 -12.17 -33.68
C PRO A 336 23.24 -11.08 -34.07
N ALA A 337 23.55 -9.82 -33.71
CA ALA A 337 22.68 -8.69 -34.02
C ALA A 337 22.41 -8.61 -35.54
N PRO A 338 21.17 -8.29 -35.96
CA PRO A 338 20.87 -8.12 -37.38
C PRO A 338 21.75 -6.99 -37.96
N PRO A 339 22.21 -7.10 -39.22
CA PRO A 339 22.95 -6.03 -39.86
C PRO A 339 22.07 -4.78 -39.93
N ALA A 340 22.64 -3.62 -39.62
CA ALA A 340 21.96 -2.34 -39.74
C ALA A 340 21.44 -2.15 -41.17
N ASP A 341 20.15 -1.89 -41.31
CA ASP A 341 19.50 -1.61 -42.60
C ASP A 341 20.04 -0.29 -43.17
N PRO A 342 20.72 -0.30 -44.33
CA PRO A 342 21.27 0.92 -44.92
C PRO A 342 20.20 1.87 -45.49
N ASN A 343 18.91 1.52 -45.47
CA ASN A 343 17.82 2.30 -46.07
C ASN A 343 16.87 2.99 -45.09
N VAL A 344 17.16 3.00 -43.79
CA VAL A 344 16.41 3.84 -42.84
C VAL A 344 17.07 5.21 -42.76
N ALA A 345 16.50 6.19 -43.46
CA ALA A 345 16.91 7.59 -43.33
C ALA A 345 16.66 8.09 -41.89
N PRO A 346 17.61 8.81 -41.27
CA PRO A 346 17.38 9.40 -39.96
C PRO A 346 16.30 10.49 -40.05
N ALA A 347 15.40 10.53 -39.07
CA ALA A 347 14.39 11.57 -38.93
C ALA A 347 15.07 12.96 -38.82
N PRO A 348 14.45 14.03 -39.35
CA PRO A 348 15.07 15.35 -39.36
C PRO A 348 15.18 15.93 -37.93
N LEU A 349 16.39 16.29 -37.55
CA LEU A 349 16.71 17.05 -36.35
C LEU A 349 16.18 18.49 -36.48
N ALA A 350 15.30 18.89 -35.56
CA ALA A 350 14.97 20.29 -35.34
C ALA A 350 16.17 21.03 -34.73
N ALA A 351 16.40 22.25 -35.20
CA ALA A 351 17.60 23.05 -34.97
C ALA A 351 17.75 23.61 -33.54
N ASP A 352 19.03 23.76 -33.16
CA ASP A 352 19.64 24.63 -32.14
C ASP A 352 19.07 24.65 -30.72
N ARG A 353 19.79 23.99 -29.79
CA ARG A 353 20.35 24.62 -28.57
C ARG A 353 21.65 23.92 -28.13
N ASP A 354 22.66 24.72 -27.82
CA ASP A 354 23.98 24.34 -27.30
C ASP A 354 23.91 23.37 -26.11
N VAL A 355 24.44 22.16 -26.28
CA VAL A 355 24.89 21.28 -25.18
C VAL A 355 26.15 20.54 -25.63
N GLU A 356 27.19 20.59 -24.80
CA GLU A 356 28.44 19.86 -24.93
C GLU A 356 28.26 18.41 -25.43
N MET A 357 29.06 18.02 -26.42
CA MET A 357 29.14 16.63 -26.91
C MET A 357 29.59 15.68 -25.79
N GLN A 358 28.62 15.14 -25.04
CA GLN A 358 28.83 13.93 -24.26
C GLN A 358 28.79 12.74 -25.22
N ARG A 359 29.95 12.14 -25.50
CA ARG A 359 30.04 10.87 -26.23
C ARG A 359 29.23 9.81 -25.46
N ILE A 360 28.06 9.45 -25.96
CA ILE A 360 27.28 8.32 -25.46
C ILE A 360 28.02 7.04 -25.86
N LEU A 361 28.78 6.48 -24.93
CA LEU A 361 29.21 5.09 -24.98
C LEU A 361 28.00 4.25 -24.55
N VAL A 362 27.36 3.54 -25.47
CA VAL A 362 26.33 2.55 -25.12
C VAL A 362 27.05 1.39 -24.41
N GLN A 363 27.11 1.46 -23.07
CA GLN A 363 27.50 0.35 -22.21
C GLN A 363 26.24 -0.39 -21.81
N HIS A 364 26.09 -1.63 -22.28
CA HIS A 364 25.11 -2.57 -21.76
C HIS A 364 25.44 -2.88 -20.30
N LYS A 365 24.79 -2.16 -19.37
CA LYS A 365 24.86 -2.44 -17.93
C LYS A 365 23.70 -3.37 -17.60
N VAL A 366 23.98 -4.54 -17.03
CA VAL A 366 22.94 -5.33 -16.35
C VAL A 366 22.57 -4.57 -15.06
N PRO A 367 21.33 -4.08 -14.90
CA PRO A 367 20.91 -3.39 -13.69
C PRO A 367 21.03 -4.32 -12.48
N LYS A 368 21.49 -3.81 -11.33
CA LYS A 368 21.60 -4.59 -10.08
C LYS A 368 20.27 -5.25 -9.70
N SER A 369 19.15 -4.61 -10.03
CA SER A 369 17.80 -5.16 -9.84
C SER A 369 17.58 -6.50 -10.56
N ILE A 370 18.13 -6.70 -11.76
CA ILE A 370 18.06 -8.00 -12.47
C ILE A 370 18.86 -9.07 -11.71
N LEU A 371 20.03 -8.69 -11.20
CA LEU A 371 20.91 -9.56 -10.43
C LEU A 371 20.30 -9.94 -9.08
N ASP A 372 19.59 -9.01 -8.44
CA ASP A 372 18.87 -9.23 -7.19
C ASP A 372 17.63 -10.11 -7.39
N VAL A 373 16.92 -9.94 -8.50
CA VAL A 373 15.81 -10.85 -8.89
C VAL A 373 16.33 -12.26 -9.11
N VAL A 374 17.36 -12.44 -9.94
CA VAL A 374 18.01 -13.75 -10.19
C VAL A 374 18.50 -14.40 -8.89
N ARG A 375 19.08 -13.62 -7.98
CA ARG A 375 19.55 -14.11 -6.67
C ARG A 375 18.39 -14.53 -5.76
N SER A 376 17.33 -13.74 -5.69
CA SER A 376 16.13 -14.08 -4.92
C SER A 376 15.44 -15.33 -5.45
N GLN A 377 15.42 -15.51 -6.79
CA GLN A 377 14.92 -16.74 -7.41
C GLN A 377 15.79 -17.96 -7.07
N PHE A 378 17.11 -17.80 -6.94
CA PHE A 378 18.01 -18.88 -6.52
C PHE A 378 17.80 -19.30 -5.05
N GLU A 379 17.47 -18.35 -4.16
CA GLU A 379 17.19 -18.65 -2.75
C GLU A 379 15.86 -19.39 -2.59
N LEU A 380 14.81 -18.96 -3.29
CA LEU A 380 13.56 -19.72 -3.40
C LEU A 380 13.82 -21.11 -3.98
N MET A 381 14.67 -21.18 -5.01
CA MET A 381 15.04 -22.44 -5.64
C MET A 381 15.89 -23.35 -4.72
N ARG A 382 16.58 -22.83 -3.72
CA ARG A 382 17.25 -23.66 -2.71
C ARG A 382 16.28 -24.16 -1.64
N GLY A 383 15.34 -23.31 -1.22
CA GLY A 383 14.41 -23.61 -0.12
C GLY A 383 13.52 -24.82 -0.35
N TRP A 384 13.02 -25.02 -1.57
CA TRP A 384 12.24 -26.22 -1.98
C TRP A 384 13.09 -27.44 -2.38
N LEU A 385 14.34 -27.25 -2.81
CA LEU A 385 15.25 -28.35 -3.19
C LEU A 385 15.77 -29.10 -1.97
N GLU A 386 15.98 -28.39 -0.87
CA GLU A 386 16.52 -28.93 0.38
C GLU A 386 15.63 -30.05 0.98
N PRO A 387 14.30 -29.88 1.12
CA PRO A 387 13.41 -30.97 1.58
C PRO A 387 13.23 -32.08 0.53
N LEU A 388 13.32 -31.79 -0.77
CA LEU A 388 13.26 -32.81 -1.83
C LEU A 388 14.49 -33.69 -1.86
N LEU A 389 15.69 -33.12 -1.67
CA LEU A 389 16.94 -33.85 -1.55
C LEU A 389 16.97 -34.69 -0.26
N ALA A 390 16.43 -34.16 0.85
CA ALA A 390 16.29 -34.90 2.10
C ALA A 390 15.27 -36.07 2.02
N ALA A 391 14.23 -35.93 1.20
CA ALA A 391 13.24 -36.99 0.93
C ALA A 391 13.74 -38.04 -0.09
N ALA A 392 14.61 -37.64 -1.03
CA ALA A 392 15.17 -38.49 -2.08
C ALA A 392 16.16 -39.56 -1.56
N ASP A 393 16.75 -39.39 -0.39
CA ASP A 393 17.65 -40.38 0.24
C ASP A 393 16.95 -41.73 0.60
N ARG A 394 15.62 -41.84 0.40
CA ARG A 394 14.83 -43.04 0.73
C ARG A 394 14.32 -43.84 -0.47
N GLN A 395 14.47 -43.37 -1.72
CA GLN A 395 13.94 -44.05 -2.91
C GLN A 395 14.91 -43.81 -4.07
N SER A 396 15.36 -44.85 -4.80
CA SER A 396 16.74 -44.88 -5.37
C SER A 396 16.85 -45.07 -6.90
N SER A 397 15.88 -44.69 -7.73
CA SER A 397 16.10 -44.82 -9.20
C SER A 397 15.43 -43.77 -10.09
N GLU A 398 14.19 -43.38 -9.81
CA GLU A 398 13.51 -42.30 -10.57
C GLU A 398 13.89 -40.90 -10.03
N THR A 399 14.10 -40.81 -8.72
CA THR A 399 14.66 -39.68 -8.00
C THR A 399 16.08 -39.34 -8.45
N ASP A 400 16.91 -40.31 -8.79
CA ASP A 400 18.27 -40.04 -9.31
C ASP A 400 18.24 -39.39 -10.69
N ARG A 401 17.23 -39.72 -11.50
CA ARG A 401 17.04 -39.12 -12.83
C ARG A 401 16.49 -37.70 -12.72
N LEU A 402 15.54 -37.48 -11.80
CA LEU A 402 15.04 -36.14 -11.48
C LEU A 402 16.16 -35.28 -10.86
N ARG A 403 16.92 -35.83 -9.92
CA ARG A 403 18.10 -35.22 -9.31
C ARG A 403 19.13 -34.82 -10.36
N ALA A 404 19.50 -35.72 -11.26
CA ALA A 404 20.43 -35.42 -12.35
C ALA A 404 19.89 -34.33 -13.30
N THR A 405 18.57 -34.30 -13.54
CA THR A 405 17.94 -33.29 -14.40
C THR A 405 17.92 -31.92 -13.71
N VAL A 406 17.60 -31.88 -12.43
CA VAL A 406 17.63 -30.67 -11.62
C VAL A 406 19.06 -30.16 -11.43
N GLU A 407 20.02 -31.02 -11.11
CA GLU A 407 21.44 -30.68 -11.02
C GLU A 407 21.98 -30.15 -12.36
N SER A 408 21.54 -30.71 -13.48
CA SER A 408 21.88 -30.21 -14.82
C SER A 408 21.29 -28.83 -15.09
N CYS A 409 20.03 -28.59 -14.73
CA CYS A 409 19.39 -27.27 -14.82
C CYS A 409 20.09 -26.24 -13.92
N VAL A 410 20.40 -26.60 -12.67
CA VAL A 410 21.16 -25.74 -11.75
C VAL A 410 22.54 -25.43 -12.31
N GLY A 411 23.25 -26.42 -12.87
CA GLY A 411 24.55 -26.22 -13.50
C GLY A 411 24.51 -25.39 -14.79
N ALA A 412 23.40 -25.43 -15.55
CA ALA A 412 23.18 -24.53 -16.68
C ALA A 412 22.93 -23.09 -16.20
N TYR A 413 22.18 -22.92 -15.12
CA TYR A 413 21.88 -21.64 -14.51
C TYR A 413 23.11 -20.99 -13.87
N GLU A 414 23.92 -21.75 -13.13
CA GLU A 414 25.18 -21.26 -12.55
C GLU A 414 26.18 -20.82 -13.62
N ARG A 415 26.21 -21.50 -14.77
CA ARG A 415 27.04 -21.08 -15.91
C ARG A 415 26.58 -19.75 -16.48
N LEU A 416 25.26 -19.57 -16.63
CA LEU A 416 24.68 -18.32 -17.10
C LEU A 416 24.99 -17.15 -16.14
N VAL A 417 24.91 -17.38 -14.83
CA VAL A 417 25.29 -16.39 -13.80
C VAL A 417 26.78 -16.05 -13.87
N ARG A 418 27.66 -17.05 -14.07
CA ARG A 418 29.11 -16.81 -14.22
C ARG A 418 29.43 -16.04 -15.50
N GLU A 419 28.79 -16.35 -16.62
CA GLU A 419 28.94 -15.61 -17.87
C GLU A 419 28.49 -14.15 -17.73
N LEU A 420 27.39 -13.91 -17.01
CA LEU A 420 26.92 -12.56 -16.66
C LEU A 420 27.93 -11.81 -15.77
N ASP A 421 28.51 -12.48 -14.76
CA ASP A 421 29.52 -11.89 -13.89
C ASP A 421 30.86 -11.62 -14.61
N GLU A 422 31.26 -12.49 -15.53
CA GLU A 422 32.48 -12.32 -16.35
C GLU A 422 32.33 -11.20 -17.39
N ALA A 423 31.16 -11.05 -18.01
CA ALA A 423 30.84 -9.91 -18.86
C ALA A 423 30.90 -8.58 -18.07
N ASN A 424 30.51 -8.60 -16.79
CA ASN A 424 30.60 -7.43 -15.92
C ASN A 424 32.05 -7.13 -15.47
N ARG A 425 32.90 -8.16 -15.29
CA ARG A 425 34.31 -8.03 -14.88
C ARG A 425 35.24 -7.60 -16.02
N THR A 426 35.06 -8.11 -17.23
CA THR A 426 35.84 -7.72 -18.43
C THR A 426 35.65 -6.24 -18.78
N THR A 427 34.50 -5.65 -18.44
CA THR A 427 34.23 -4.21 -18.57
C THR A 427 35.05 -3.33 -17.60
N ARG A 428 35.57 -3.88 -16.49
CA ARG A 428 36.42 -3.16 -15.52
C ARG A 428 37.93 -3.19 -15.85
N ALA A 429 38.37 -4.03 -16.79
CA ALA A 429 39.79 -4.32 -17.04
C ALA A 429 40.21 -4.03 -18.50
N SER A 430 40.27 -2.76 -18.92
CA SER A 430 41.11 -2.27 -20.04
C SER A 430 41.24 -0.73 -20.04
N PRO A 431 42.35 -0.16 -20.57
CA PRO A 431 43.22 0.72 -19.77
C PRO A 431 43.15 2.23 -20.07
N LYS A 432 43.66 3.02 -19.10
CA LYS A 432 43.93 4.47 -19.14
C LYS A 432 44.43 4.96 -20.51
N ALA A 433 43.70 5.92 -21.09
CA ALA A 433 44.06 6.59 -22.33
C ALA A 433 45.43 7.32 -22.24
N LYS A 434 46.31 7.05 -23.20
CA LYS A 434 47.55 7.79 -23.45
C LYS A 434 47.21 9.25 -23.80
N LYS A 435 47.75 10.20 -23.02
CA LYS A 435 47.88 11.62 -23.42
C LYS A 435 48.86 11.67 -24.60
N GLN A 436 48.40 12.11 -25.77
CA GLN A 436 49.27 12.51 -26.87
C GLN A 436 49.68 13.96 -26.67
N ASP A 437 51.00 14.18 -26.66
CA ASP A 437 51.66 15.49 -26.71
C ASP A 437 51.28 16.23 -28.01
N LYS A 438 50.97 17.52 -27.87
CA LYS A 438 50.97 18.49 -28.98
C LYS A 438 52.42 18.89 -29.28
N PRO A 439 52.86 18.93 -30.54
CA PRO A 439 54.08 19.64 -30.87
C PRO A 439 53.80 21.16 -30.96
N SER A 440 54.68 21.92 -30.32
CA SER A 440 54.87 23.36 -30.56
C SER A 440 55.60 23.59 -31.87
N ASP A 441 55.22 24.65 -32.59
CA ASP A 441 56.00 25.48 -33.51
C ASP A 441 55.05 25.97 -34.62
N ARG A 442 55.09 27.19 -35.13
CA ARG A 442 55.82 28.43 -34.85
C ARG A 442 55.09 29.53 -35.64
#